data_AF-A0A1D8GVQ6-F1
#
_entry.id   AF-A0A1D8GVQ6-F1
#
_cell.length_a   1.000
_cell.length_b   1.000
_cell.length_c   1.000
_cell.angle_alpha   90.00
_cell.angle_beta   90.00
_cell.angle_gamma   90.00
#
_symmetry.space_group_name_H-M   'P 1'
#
loop_
_entity.id
_entity.type
_entity.pdbx_description
1 polymer ?
#
loop_
_entity_poly.entity_id
_entity_poly.type
_entity_poly.pdbx_seq_one_letter_code
_entity_poly.pdbx_strand_id
1 'polypeptide(L)'
;KNRDAVEAQRAAYADDERFKFTILPKNVGKRKAQIAAITQSSGDLILNVDSDTTIAPDVVSKLAHKMRDPAVGAAMGQMKASNQADTWLTR
;
A
#
# COMPACT_ATOMS: atom_id res chain seq x y z
N LYS A 1 -1.57 8.11 18.05
CA LYS A 1 -0.77 6.89 17.78
C LYS A 1 -0.45 6.72 16.30
N ASN A 2 -1.39 6.35 15.41
CA ASN A 2 -1.04 6.21 13.97
C ASN A 2 -0.79 7.55 13.28
N ARG A 3 -1.49 8.61 13.71
CA ARG A 3 -1.30 9.96 13.16
C ARG A 3 0.12 10.48 13.38
N ASP A 4 0.63 10.36 14.60
CA ASP A 4 1.96 10.84 14.97
C ASP A 4 3.06 10.13 14.16
N ALA A 5 2.89 8.81 13.90
CA ALA A 5 3.79 8.05 13.04
C ALA A 5 3.76 8.56 11.58
N VAL A 6 2.57 8.85 11.05
CA VAL A 6 2.42 9.43 9.69
C VAL A 6 3.03 10.82 9.60
N GLU A 7 2.87 11.66 10.63
CA GLU A 7 3.44 13.00 10.68
C GLU A 7 4.98 12.96 10.70
N ALA A 8 5.58 12.02 11.44
CA ALA A 8 7.03 11.81 11.43
C ALA A 8 7.54 11.38 10.03
N GLN A 9 6.84 10.44 9.36
CA GLN A 9 7.21 10.05 8.00
C GLN A 9 7.02 11.19 7.00
N ARG A 10 5.95 11.99 7.14
CA ARG A 10 5.73 13.16 6.30
C ARG A 10 6.88 14.16 6.40
N ALA A 11 7.40 14.40 7.61
CA ALA A 11 8.55 15.28 7.80
C ALA A 11 9.82 14.71 7.15
N ALA A 12 10.04 13.39 7.25
CA ALA A 12 11.22 12.73 6.68
C ALA A 12 11.26 12.73 5.14
N TYR A 13 10.09 12.72 4.48
CA TYR A 13 9.95 12.68 3.02
C TYR A 13 9.33 13.95 2.44
N ALA A 14 9.38 15.08 3.16
CA ALA A 14 8.69 16.31 2.77
C ALA A 14 9.14 16.86 1.41
N ASP A 15 10.42 16.66 1.07
CA ASP A 15 11.06 17.18 -0.14
C ASP A 15 11.09 16.16 -1.30
N ASP A 16 10.51 14.96 -1.12
CA ASP A 16 10.47 13.93 -2.16
C ASP A 16 9.08 13.88 -2.81
N GLU A 17 8.98 14.40 -4.04
CA GLU A 17 7.74 14.48 -4.81
C GLU A 17 7.08 13.11 -5.08
N ARG A 18 7.83 12.01 -4.94
CA ARG A 18 7.28 10.64 -5.07
C ARG A 18 6.37 10.29 -3.89
N PHE A 19 6.44 11.02 -2.78
CA PHE A 19 5.63 10.78 -1.59
C PHE A 19 4.56 11.84 -1.43
N LYS A 20 3.29 11.40 -1.35
CA LYS A 20 2.16 12.26 -1.06
C LYS A 20 1.43 11.78 0.19
N PHE A 21 1.38 12.62 1.21
CA PHE A 21 0.71 12.33 2.47
C PHE A 21 -0.68 12.99 2.51
N THR A 22 -1.73 12.20 2.69
CA THR A 22 -3.12 12.69 2.84
C THR A 22 -3.61 12.42 4.25
N ILE A 23 -3.81 13.47 5.06
CA ILE A 23 -4.42 13.36 6.39
C ILE A 23 -5.89 13.78 6.27
N LEU A 24 -6.80 12.86 6.65
CA LEU A 24 -8.23 13.14 6.66
C LEU A 24 -8.66 13.77 7.99
N PRO A 25 -9.65 14.68 7.98
CA PRO A 25 -10.02 15.48 9.17
C PRO A 25 -10.59 14.63 10.32
N LYS A 26 -11.12 13.44 10.02
CA LYS A 26 -11.63 12.48 11.00
C LYS A 26 -11.41 11.05 10.52
N ASN A 27 -11.59 10.09 11.42
CA ASN A 27 -11.61 8.68 11.05
C ASN A 27 -12.81 8.38 10.14
N VAL A 28 -12.54 8.00 8.89
CA VAL A 28 -13.55 7.65 7.88
C VAL A 28 -13.56 6.16 7.52
N GLY A 29 -12.69 5.36 8.14
CA GLY A 29 -12.47 3.95 7.82
C GLY A 29 -11.59 3.71 6.57
N LYS A 30 -11.06 2.48 6.45
CA LYS A 30 -10.09 2.06 5.42
C LYS A 30 -10.55 2.35 3.99
N ARG A 31 -11.78 1.94 3.66
CA ARG A 31 -12.34 2.10 2.31
C ARG A 31 -12.38 3.56 1.85
N LYS A 32 -12.89 4.47 2.69
CA LYS A 32 -13.00 5.90 2.32
C LYS A 32 -11.62 6.56 2.24
N ALA A 33 -10.67 6.15 3.09
CA ALA A 33 -9.30 6.65 3.02
C ALA A 33 -8.59 6.21 1.73
N GLN A 34 -8.74 4.95 1.33
CA GLN A 34 -8.18 4.44 0.07
C GLN A 34 -8.78 5.12 -1.16
N ILE A 35 -10.11 5.34 -1.18
CA ILE A 35 -10.77 6.10 -2.27
C ILE A 35 -10.17 7.50 -2.38
N ALA A 36 -10.01 8.21 -1.26
CA ALA A 36 -9.41 9.55 -1.27
C ALA A 36 -7.98 9.57 -1.81
N ALA A 37 -7.18 8.53 -1.56
CA ALA A 37 -5.84 8.40 -2.13
C ALA A 37 -5.88 8.08 -3.63
N ILE A 38 -6.72 7.12 -4.05
CA ILE A 38 -6.85 6.70 -5.46
C ILE A 38 -7.30 7.87 -6.34
N THR A 39 -8.30 8.66 -5.92
CA THR A 39 -8.80 9.81 -6.69
C THR A 39 -7.76 10.91 -6.90
N GLN A 40 -6.67 10.92 -6.11
CA GLN A 40 -5.56 11.85 -6.25
C GLN A 40 -4.38 11.29 -7.06
N SER A 41 -4.43 10.01 -7.43
CA SER A 41 -3.39 9.33 -8.20
C SER A 41 -3.54 9.62 -9.69
N SER A 42 -2.41 9.69 -10.39
CA SER A 42 -2.33 9.74 -11.86
C SER A 42 -1.77 8.46 -12.47
N GLY A 43 -1.51 7.42 -11.67
CA GLY A 43 -0.93 6.17 -12.14
C GLY A 43 -1.93 5.28 -12.88
N ASP A 44 -1.46 4.60 -13.92
CA ASP A 44 -2.26 3.62 -14.71
C ASP A 44 -2.66 2.39 -13.88
N LEU A 45 -1.85 2.05 -12.88
CA LEU A 45 -2.07 0.92 -11.97
C LEU A 45 -2.00 1.40 -10.53
N ILE A 46 -2.88 0.86 -9.68
CA ILE A 46 -2.86 1.10 -8.24
C ILE A 46 -2.40 -0.18 -7.53
N LEU A 47 -1.26 -0.10 -6.84
CA LEU A 47 -0.81 -1.13 -5.91
C LEU A 47 -1.20 -0.71 -4.48
N ASN A 48 -2.17 -1.42 -3.90
CA ASN A 48 -2.52 -1.22 -2.50
C ASN A 48 -1.63 -2.09 -1.60
N VAL A 49 -1.03 -1.48 -0.57
CA VAL A 49 -0.17 -2.15 0.42
C VAL A 49 -0.61 -1.72 1.82
N ASP A 50 -0.74 -2.67 2.74
CA ASP A 50 -1.06 -2.37 4.14
C ASP A 50 0.18 -1.86 4.88
N SER A 51 -0.01 -1.07 5.94
CA SER A 51 1.08 -0.38 6.66
C SER A 51 2.05 -1.32 7.38
N ASP A 52 1.70 -2.59 7.53
CA ASP A 52 2.46 -3.67 8.17
C ASP A 52 2.95 -4.72 7.15
N THR A 53 2.87 -4.43 5.85
CA THR A 53 3.31 -5.33 4.78
C THR A 53 4.70 -4.95 4.26
N THR A 54 5.57 -5.94 4.13
CA THR A 54 6.83 -5.82 3.37
C THR A 54 6.63 -6.41 1.98
N ILE A 55 7.16 -5.72 0.95
CA ILE A 55 7.05 -6.17 -0.45
C ILE A 55 8.37 -6.76 -0.95
N ALA A 56 8.28 -7.83 -1.75
CA ALA A 56 9.45 -8.36 -2.44
C ALA A 56 9.93 -7.34 -3.51
N PRO A 57 11.25 -7.22 -3.74
CA PRO A 57 11.80 -6.22 -4.68
C PRO A 57 11.24 -6.30 -6.10
N ASP A 58 10.80 -7.49 -6.52
CA ASP A 58 10.30 -7.75 -7.88
C ASP A 58 8.77 -7.81 -7.98
N VAL A 59 8.03 -7.58 -6.88
CA VAL A 59 6.57 -7.77 -6.87
C VAL A 59 5.87 -6.81 -7.82
N VAL A 60 6.33 -5.55 -7.89
CA VAL A 60 5.73 -4.52 -8.75
C VAL A 60 5.86 -4.92 -10.22
N SER A 61 7.06 -5.35 -10.64
CA SER A 61 7.33 -5.79 -12.02
C SER A 61 6.50 -7.03 -12.39
N LYS A 62 6.39 -8.00 -11.47
CA LYS A 62 5.59 -9.22 -11.68
C LYS A 62 4.10 -8.92 -11.82
N LEU A 63 3.55 -8.07 -10.96
CA LEU A 63 2.14 -7.67 -11.01
C LEU A 63 1.84 -6.84 -12.27
N ALA A 64 2.67 -5.84 -12.56
CA ALA A 64 2.53 -5.01 -13.76
C ALA A 64 2.61 -5.84 -15.05
N HIS A 65 3.47 -6.86 -15.10
CA HIS A 65 3.53 -7.78 -16.23
C HIS A 65 2.22 -8.53 -16.44
N LYS A 66 1.59 -9.01 -15.36
CA LYS A 66 0.29 -9.71 -15.43
C LYS A 66 -0.84 -8.79 -15.89
N MET A 67 -0.81 -7.52 -15.48
CA MET A 67 -1.79 -6.49 -15.86
C MET A 67 -1.66 -6.00 -17.31
N ARG A 68 -0.66 -6.46 -18.08
CA ARG A 68 -0.55 -6.14 -19.53
C ARG A 68 -1.64 -6.80 -20.38
N ASP A 69 -2.22 -7.89 -19.90
CA ASP A 69 -3.36 -8.54 -20.54
C ASP A 69 -4.63 -7.70 -20.27
N PRO A 70 -5.27 -7.13 -21.31
CA PRO A 70 -6.45 -6.29 -21.13
C PRO A 70 -7.66 -7.05 -20.55
N ALA A 71 -7.64 -8.39 -20.53
CA ALA A 71 -8.65 -9.20 -19.87
C ALA A 71 -8.45 -9.28 -18.33
N VAL A 72 -7.32 -8.84 -17.80
CA VAL A 72 -7.00 -8.90 -16.36
C VAL A 72 -7.37 -7.58 -15.68
N GLY A 73 -8.43 -7.59 -14.87
CA GLY A 73 -8.85 -6.43 -14.09
C GLY A 73 -8.11 -6.22 -12.76
N ALA A 74 -7.46 -7.27 -12.23
CA ALA A 74 -6.67 -7.21 -11.00
C ALA A 74 -5.69 -8.40 -10.90
N ALA A 75 -4.58 -8.19 -10.22
CA ALA A 75 -3.61 -9.23 -9.86
C ALA A 75 -3.23 -9.12 -8.38
N MET A 76 -2.96 -10.25 -7.74
CA MET A 76 -2.55 -10.31 -6.34
C MET A 76 -1.26 -11.11 -6.20
N GLY A 77 -0.32 -10.60 -5.39
CA GLY A 77 0.89 -11.32 -5.03
C GLY A 77 0.63 -12.38 -3.96
N GLN A 78 1.54 -13.34 -3.82
CA GLN A 78 1.48 -14.27 -2.70
C GLN A 78 1.68 -13.53 -1.38
N MET A 79 0.72 -13.63 -0.48
CA MET A 79 0.82 -13.11 0.89
C MET A 79 1.36 -14.21 1.81
N LYS A 80 2.34 -13.87 2.66
CA LYS A 80 2.86 -14.76 3.71
C LYS A 80 2.94 -14.00 5.01
N ALA A 81 2.57 -14.65 6.10
CA ALA A 81 2.78 -14.09 7.44
C ALA A 81 4.28 -14.08 7.73
N SER A 82 4.84 -12.93 8.07
CA SER A 82 6.28 -12.82 8.41
C SER A 82 6.62 -13.62 9.67
N ASN A 83 5.65 -13.78 10.57
CA ASN A 83 5.73 -14.53 11.83
C ASN A 83 5.22 -15.98 11.71
N GLN A 84 5.20 -16.55 10.49
CA GLN A 84 4.65 -17.90 10.27
C GLN A 84 5.36 -19.00 11.08
N ALA A 85 6.59 -18.75 11.54
CA ALA A 85 7.35 -19.70 12.34
C ALA A 85 7.22 -19.47 13.85
N ASP A 86 6.57 -18.39 14.29
CA ASP A 86 6.65 -17.91 15.67
C ASP A 86 5.72 -18.68 16.60
N THR A 87 4.53 -19.08 16.13
CA THR A 87 3.52 -19.74 16.96
C THR A 87 2.79 -20.83 16.17
N TRP A 88 2.08 -21.72 16.87
CA TRP A 88 1.18 -22.68 16.24
C TRP A 88 0.03 -22.02 15.46
N LEU A 89 -0.47 -20.85 15.91
CA LEU A 89 -1.59 -20.15 15.27
C LEU A 89 -1.18 -19.49 13.95
N THR A 90 0.10 -19.15 13.79
CA THR A 90 0.63 -18.43 12.63
C THR A 90 1.28 -19.35 11.60
N ARG A 91 1.41 -20.66 11.91
CA ARG A 91 1.91 -21.70 11.01
C ARG A 91 0.96 -22.07 9.89
#